data_AF-A8N3T5-F1
#
_entry.id   AF-A8N3T5-F1
#
_cell.length_a   1.000
_cell.length_b   1.000
_cell.length_c   1.000
_cell.angle_alpha   90.00
_cell.angle_beta   90.00
_cell.angle_gamma   90.00
#
_symmetry.space_group_name_H-M   'P 1'
#
loop_
_entity.id
_entity.type
_entity.pdbx_description
1 polymer ?
#
loop_
_entity_poly.entity_id
_entity_poly.type
_entity_poly.pdbx_seq_one_letter_code
_entity_poly.pdbx_strand_id
1 'polypeptide(L)'
;MCPILKVDRWVWLQYTCAALPPLDLAFVPIDPALLAEDAQRAQQPQPLQPSSSPPPLSPSSASVTGSGRRIRPSNQNPIYGFVDGAGRGNACLRVARVRKLEPPFALQTDATRKFDEWTRDLLTRAESISTRTGSWVYIAVHNPNSRTPFTWFTSRKLRREAPGLVQEVHSVVSKTMKAVVAGVRESATQLEASRIDAETRADAATQHATQVSEENRRLKADLEARNRLLASLLSNNPGVITQFTVPGSSSA
;
A
#
# COMPACT_ATOMS: atom_id res chain seq x y z
N MET A 1 30.28 43.28 26.23
CA MET A 1 30.88 42.09 26.87
C MET A 1 29.81 41.01 26.96
N CYS A 2 29.84 40.03 26.06
CA CYS A 2 28.90 38.89 26.04
C CYS A 2 29.59 37.66 26.64
N PRO A 3 28.93 36.90 27.53
CA PRO A 3 29.53 35.72 28.13
C PRO A 3 29.65 34.61 27.08
N ILE A 4 30.88 34.14 26.91
CA ILE A 4 31.27 32.96 26.16
C ILE A 4 30.67 31.75 26.87
N LEU A 5 29.66 31.14 26.26
CA LEU A 5 29.16 29.82 26.66
C LEU A 5 30.22 28.78 26.30
N LYS A 6 30.90 28.24 27.32
CA LYS A 6 31.70 27.02 27.21
C LYS A 6 30.76 25.86 26.88
N VAL A 7 30.85 25.33 25.67
CA VAL A 7 30.22 24.08 25.28
C VAL A 7 31.20 22.97 25.66
N ASP A 8 30.98 22.36 26.82
CA ASP A 8 31.75 21.22 27.30
C ASP A 8 31.48 19.97 26.43
N ARG A 9 32.59 19.34 26.03
CA ARG A 9 32.77 17.93 25.67
C ARG A 9 31.61 17.25 24.91
N TRP A 10 31.69 17.31 23.58
CA TRP A 10 31.14 16.25 22.73
C TRP A 10 32.03 15.01 22.90
N VAL A 11 31.55 14.05 23.69
CA VAL A 11 32.05 12.68 23.67
C VAL A 11 31.71 12.11 22.30
N TRP A 12 32.70 12.09 21.41
CA TRP A 12 32.66 11.22 20.24
C TRP A 12 32.66 9.79 20.77
N LEU A 13 31.50 9.13 20.79
CA LEU A 13 31.49 7.68 20.72
C LEU A 13 32.19 7.32 19.41
N GLN A 14 33.47 6.99 19.50
CA GLN A 14 34.14 6.18 18.50
C GLN A 14 33.37 4.87 18.44
N TYR A 15 32.40 4.79 17.53
CA TYR A 15 32.04 3.52 16.94
C TYR A 15 33.30 3.05 16.23
N THR A 16 34.08 2.22 16.92
CA THR A 16 35.04 1.36 16.25
C THR A 16 34.24 0.59 15.22
N CYS A 17 34.50 0.86 13.94
CA CYS A 17 34.14 -0.04 12.85
C CYS A 17 34.91 -1.35 13.10
N ALA A 18 34.37 -2.19 13.99
CA ALA A 18 34.57 -3.62 13.85
C ALA A 18 34.09 -3.93 12.43
N ALA A 19 35.02 -4.34 11.59
CA ALA A 19 34.73 -4.81 10.25
C ALA A 19 33.58 -5.82 10.37
N LEU A 20 32.38 -5.40 9.96
CA LEU A 20 31.27 -6.31 9.80
C LEU A 20 31.79 -7.39 8.84
N PRO A 21 31.72 -8.68 9.20
CA PRO A 21 32.07 -9.73 8.27
C PRO A 21 31.26 -9.51 6.99
N PRO A 22 31.82 -9.77 5.81
CA PRO A 22 31.07 -9.69 4.57
C PRO A 22 29.78 -10.50 4.79
N LEU A 23 28.64 -9.81 4.72
CA LEU A 23 27.35 -10.47 4.68
C LEU A 23 27.34 -11.22 3.35
N ASP A 24 27.82 -12.46 3.42
CA ASP A 24 27.60 -13.46 2.40
C ASP A 24 26.08 -13.60 2.34
N LEU A 25 25.48 -12.94 1.35
CA LEU A 25 24.08 -13.11 0.96
C LEU A 25 23.93 -14.50 0.35
N ALA A 26 24.31 -15.53 1.11
CA ALA A 26 23.94 -16.89 0.86
C ALA A 26 22.41 -16.88 0.89
N PHE A 27 21.86 -17.07 -0.30
CA PHE A 27 20.45 -17.25 -0.58
C PHE A 27 19.89 -18.21 0.47
N VAL A 28 19.19 -17.69 1.47
CA VAL A 28 18.53 -18.52 2.48
C VAL A 28 17.50 -19.33 1.70
N PRO A 29 17.65 -20.67 1.57
CA PRO A 29 16.67 -21.48 0.91
C PRO A 29 15.36 -21.29 1.68
N ILE A 30 14.35 -20.73 1.01
CA ILE A 30 13.01 -20.62 1.58
C ILE A 30 12.55 -22.05 1.80
N ASP A 31 12.42 -22.44 3.07
CA ASP A 31 11.95 -23.77 3.45
C ASP A 31 10.53 -23.96 2.90
N PRO A 32 10.31 -24.86 1.93
CA PRO A 32 8.99 -25.05 1.32
C PRO A 32 7.94 -25.51 2.34
N ALA A 33 8.34 -25.99 3.52
CA ALA A 33 7.43 -26.33 4.61
C ALA A 33 6.70 -25.11 5.20
N LEU A 34 7.33 -23.94 5.25
CA LEU A 34 6.73 -22.72 5.80
C LEU A 34 5.60 -22.14 4.91
N LEU A 35 5.64 -22.41 3.60
CA LEU A 35 4.56 -22.00 2.68
C LEU A 35 3.31 -22.88 2.80
N ALA A 36 3.42 -24.09 3.35
CA ALA A 36 2.29 -25.01 3.49
C ALA A 36 1.39 -24.67 4.69
N GLU A 37 1.95 -24.10 5.76
CA GLU A 37 1.19 -23.77 6.98
C GLU A 37 0.24 -22.57 6.77
N ASP A 38 0.61 -21.59 5.95
CA ASP A 38 -0.26 -20.44 5.63
C ASP A 38 -1.47 -20.85 4.78
N ALA A 39 -1.33 -21.87 3.92
CA ALA A 39 -2.44 -22.41 3.12
C ALA A 39 -3.48 -23.14 3.99
N GLN A 40 -3.05 -23.81 5.07
CA GLN A 40 -3.98 -24.46 6.01
C GLN A 40 -4.70 -23.46 6.91
N ARG A 41 -4.08 -22.33 7.25
CA ARG A 41 -4.73 -21.26 8.03
C ARG A 41 -5.87 -20.57 7.30
N ALA A 42 -5.83 -20.53 5.97
CA ALA A 42 -6.89 -19.93 5.15
C ALA A 42 -8.20 -20.73 5.10
N GLN A 43 -8.18 -22.01 5.52
CA GLN A 43 -9.36 -22.90 5.49
C GLN A 43 -10.03 -23.08 6.86
N GLN A 44 -9.50 -22.50 7.95
CA GLN A 44 -10.19 -22.54 9.23
C GLN A 44 -11.31 -21.47 9.28
N PRO A 45 -12.59 -21.85 9.42
CA PRO A 45 -13.66 -20.90 9.68
C PRO A 45 -13.39 -20.21 11.02
N GLN A 46 -13.08 -18.92 10.97
CA GLN A 46 -12.85 -18.10 12.16
C GLN A 46 -14.15 -18.04 12.98
N PRO A 47 -14.14 -18.40 14.27
CA PRO A 47 -15.29 -18.19 15.14
C PRO A 47 -15.59 -16.70 15.22
N LEU A 48 -16.84 -16.34 14.90
CA LEU A 48 -17.38 -14.99 14.95
C LEU A 48 -17.12 -14.38 16.33
N GLN A 49 -16.08 -13.56 16.45
CA GLN A 49 -15.85 -12.80 17.67
C GLN A 49 -16.92 -11.71 17.80
N PRO A 50 -17.57 -11.56 18.96
CA PRO A 50 -18.51 -10.48 19.20
C PRO A 50 -17.79 -9.14 19.10
N SER A 51 -18.24 -8.32 18.15
CA SER A 51 -17.74 -6.98 17.91
C SER A 51 -17.93 -6.11 19.15
N SER A 52 -16.85 -5.84 19.89
CA SER A 52 -16.80 -4.75 20.85
C SER A 52 -16.72 -3.43 20.07
N SER A 53 -17.89 -2.83 19.84
CA SER A 53 -18.04 -1.51 19.28
C SER A 53 -17.26 -0.50 20.14
N PRO A 54 -16.26 0.22 19.58
CA PRO A 54 -15.65 1.33 20.29
C PRO A 54 -16.69 2.44 20.51
N PRO A 55 -16.67 3.14 21.66
CA PRO A 55 -17.62 4.20 21.96
C PRO A 55 -17.52 5.32 20.90
N PRO A 56 -18.65 5.91 20.49
CA PRO A 56 -18.65 7.01 19.54
C PRO A 56 -17.95 8.23 20.16
N LEU A 57 -16.72 8.49 19.74
CA LEU A 57 -16.06 9.78 19.99
C LEU A 57 -16.82 10.84 19.19
N SER A 58 -17.72 11.53 19.86
CA SER A 58 -18.42 12.69 19.33
C SER A 58 -17.41 13.73 18.84
N PRO A 59 -17.39 14.11 17.55
CA PRO A 59 -16.65 15.29 17.13
C PRO A 59 -17.40 16.50 17.70
N SER A 60 -16.89 17.04 18.80
CA SER A 60 -17.31 18.34 19.31
C SER A 60 -16.86 19.41 18.31
N SER A 61 -17.67 19.62 17.27
CA SER A 61 -17.58 20.71 16.33
C SER A 61 -18.07 21.99 17.02
N ALA A 62 -17.26 22.47 17.97
CA ALA A 62 -17.39 23.83 18.48
C ALA A 62 -17.09 24.80 17.33
N SER A 63 -18.15 25.32 16.70
CA SER A 63 -18.12 26.42 15.76
C SER A 63 -17.75 27.71 16.49
N VAL A 64 -16.44 27.89 16.71
CA VAL A 64 -15.88 29.12 17.28
C VAL A 64 -15.91 30.22 16.22
N THR A 65 -17.00 30.98 16.19
CA THR A 65 -17.14 32.27 15.50
C THR A 65 -16.52 33.42 16.32
N GLY A 66 -15.33 33.17 16.90
CA GLY A 66 -14.59 34.13 17.72
C GLY A 66 -13.29 34.53 17.04
N SER A 67 -13.02 35.84 16.99
CA SER A 67 -11.82 36.51 16.45
C SER A 67 -10.58 35.60 16.34
N GLY A 68 -10.18 35.30 15.10
CA GLY A 68 -9.34 34.17 14.71
C GLY A 68 -7.98 34.07 15.41
N ARG A 69 -7.94 33.35 16.53
CA ARG A 69 -6.69 32.89 17.13
C ARG A 69 -6.08 31.87 16.18
N ARG A 70 -4.97 32.24 15.52
CA ARG A 70 -4.24 31.37 14.58
C ARG A 70 -3.91 30.06 15.27
N ILE A 71 -4.64 29.00 14.95
CA ILE A 71 -4.42 27.68 15.55
C ILE A 71 -3.04 27.21 15.07
N ARG A 72 -2.11 27.04 16.01
CA ARG A 72 -0.79 26.48 15.73
C ARG A 72 -0.90 24.97 15.92
N PRO A 73 -0.75 24.17 14.85
CA PRO A 73 -0.72 22.72 15.00
C PRO A 73 0.41 22.35 15.96
N SER A 74 0.06 21.59 16.99
CA SER A 74 0.98 21.11 18.01
C SER A 74 0.89 19.59 18.06
N ASN A 75 1.88 18.94 18.68
CA ASN A 75 1.83 17.48 18.85
C ASN A 75 0.65 17.01 19.71
N GLN A 76 0.04 17.89 20.50
CA GLN A 76 -1.15 17.60 21.30
C GLN A 76 -2.45 17.71 20.50
N ASN A 77 -2.49 18.56 19.48
CA ASN A 77 -3.65 18.74 18.60
C ASN A 77 -3.23 18.69 17.11
N PRO A 78 -3.00 17.48 16.57
CA PRO A 78 -2.58 17.29 15.19
C PRO A 78 -3.80 17.38 14.24
N ILE A 79 -4.25 18.60 13.95
CA ILE A 79 -5.44 18.88 13.11
C ILE A 79 -5.40 18.12 11.78
N TYR A 80 -4.22 17.98 11.18
CA TYR A 80 -4.01 17.33 9.89
C TYR A 80 -3.30 15.97 10.02
N GLY A 81 -3.24 15.39 11.22
CA GLY A 81 -2.49 14.17 11.51
C GLY A 81 -0.98 14.40 11.66
N PHE A 82 -0.22 13.30 11.61
CA PHE A 82 1.25 13.29 11.74
C PHE A 82 1.91 13.06 10.37
N VAL A 83 3.16 13.50 10.22
CA VAL A 83 3.98 13.20 9.04
C VAL A 83 4.41 11.74 9.09
N ASP A 84 4.08 10.97 8.06
CA ASP A 84 4.43 9.56 7.97
C ASP A 84 5.91 9.42 7.59
N GLY A 85 6.60 8.43 8.16
CA GLY A 85 8.02 8.18 7.90
C GLY A 85 9.00 9.19 8.52
N ALA A 86 8.54 10.16 9.30
CA ALA A 86 9.44 11.05 10.05
C ALA A 86 10.19 10.26 11.14
N GLY A 87 11.51 10.41 11.19
CA GLY A 87 12.38 9.69 12.14
C GLY A 87 13.44 10.59 12.77
N ARG A 88 13.98 10.16 13.92
CA ARG A 88 15.14 10.74 14.60
C ARG A 88 16.03 9.60 15.09
N GLY A 89 17.18 9.42 14.43
CA GLY A 89 18.01 8.24 14.65
C GLY A 89 17.24 6.98 14.29
N ASN A 90 17.19 6.01 15.19
CA ASN A 90 16.46 4.75 15.01
C ASN A 90 14.99 4.80 15.47
N ALA A 91 14.52 5.95 15.96
CA ALA A 91 13.17 6.10 16.51
C ALA A 91 12.24 6.88 15.57
N CYS A 92 10.97 6.50 15.53
CA CYS A 92 9.92 7.26 14.82
C CYS A 92 9.70 8.61 15.51
N LEU A 93 9.65 9.68 14.73
CA LEU A 93 9.45 11.05 15.20
C LEU A 93 8.03 11.52 14.85
N ARG A 94 7.20 11.76 15.86
CA ARG A 94 5.85 12.31 15.66
C ARG A 94 5.92 13.81 15.39
N VAL A 95 5.81 14.19 14.13
CA VAL A 95 5.73 15.60 13.69
C VAL A 95 4.31 15.89 13.23
N ALA A 96 3.59 16.77 13.94
CA ALA A 96 2.25 17.19 13.51
C ALA A 96 2.32 17.95 12.16
N ARG A 97 1.43 17.62 11.23
CA ARG A 97 1.35 18.31 9.92
C ARG A 97 0.84 19.73 10.11
N VAL A 98 1.51 20.68 9.46
CA VAL A 98 1.11 22.11 9.50
C VAL A 98 -0.03 22.41 8.52
N ARG A 99 -0.15 21.61 7.45
CA ARG A 99 -1.14 21.77 6.39
C ARG A 99 -1.79 20.42 6.08
N LYS A 100 -3.02 20.45 5.56
CA LYS A 100 -3.70 19.25 5.05
C LYS A 100 -2.87 18.64 3.92
N LEU A 101 -2.75 17.32 3.90
CA LEU A 101 -2.12 16.61 2.79
C LEU A 101 -3.07 16.63 1.59
N GLU A 102 -2.58 17.14 0.47
CA GLU A 102 -3.32 17.11 -0.80
C GLU A 102 -3.28 15.68 -1.40
N PRO A 103 -4.34 15.26 -2.11
CA PRO A 103 -4.34 13.96 -2.76
C PRO A 103 -3.25 13.89 -3.85
N PRO A 104 -2.81 12.68 -4.23
CA PRO A 104 -1.86 12.50 -5.33
C PRO A 104 -2.36 13.14 -6.64
N PHE A 105 -1.42 13.64 -7.44
CA PHE A 105 -1.74 14.19 -8.77
C PHE A 105 -2.28 13.09 -9.69
N ALA A 106 -3.37 13.39 -10.41
CA ALA A 106 -3.92 12.49 -11.42
C ALA A 106 -3.04 12.40 -12.68
N LEU A 107 -2.41 13.52 -13.08
CA LEU A 107 -1.55 13.60 -14.26
C LEU A 107 -0.07 13.58 -13.87
N GLN A 108 0.69 12.70 -14.52
CA GLN A 108 2.14 12.56 -14.29
C GLN A 108 2.94 13.81 -14.67
N THR A 109 2.49 14.54 -15.70
CA THR A 109 3.12 15.79 -16.15
C THR A 109 3.05 16.87 -15.07
N ASP A 110 1.91 17.01 -14.41
CA ASP A 110 1.72 17.94 -13.29
C ASP A 110 2.54 17.54 -12.09
N ALA A 111 2.55 16.25 -11.75
CA ALA A 111 3.36 15.71 -10.67
C ALA A 111 4.85 16.01 -10.86
N THR A 112 5.37 15.80 -12.07
CA THR A 112 6.78 16.01 -12.40
C THR A 112 7.14 17.50 -12.36
N ARG A 113 6.31 18.36 -12.96
CA ARG A 113 6.51 19.82 -12.90
C ARG A 113 6.53 20.33 -11.46
N LYS A 114 5.56 19.91 -10.64
CA LYS A 114 5.48 20.30 -9.22
C LYS A 114 6.62 19.74 -8.40
N PHE A 115 7.04 18.51 -8.68
CA PHE A 115 8.22 17.90 -8.06
C PHE A 115 9.48 18.74 -8.29
N ASP A 116 9.71 19.22 -9.52
CA ASP A 116 10.90 20.03 -9.83
C ASP A 116 10.84 21.41 -9.15
N GLU A 117 9.67 22.06 -9.16
CA GLU A 117 9.44 23.33 -8.45
C GLU A 117 9.70 23.20 -6.94
N TRP A 118 9.10 22.17 -6.31
CA TRP A 118 9.24 21.94 -4.87
C TRP A 118 10.62 21.45 -4.49
N THR A 119 11.28 20.66 -5.33
CA THR A 119 12.67 20.26 -5.13
C THR A 119 13.55 21.49 -5.05
N ARG A 120 13.43 22.43 -5.99
CA ARG A 120 14.22 23.67 -5.97
C ARG A 120 14.01 24.48 -4.69
N ASP A 121 12.75 24.71 -4.29
CA ASP A 121 12.42 25.43 -3.05
C ASP A 121 12.99 24.69 -1.81
N LEU A 122 12.88 23.37 -1.76
CA LEU A 122 13.44 22.55 -0.69
C LEU A 122 14.96 22.71 -0.59
N LEU A 123 15.68 22.67 -1.72
CA LEU A 123 17.14 22.83 -1.72
C LEU A 123 17.54 24.23 -1.27
N THR A 124 16.86 25.28 -1.73
CA THR A 124 17.12 26.67 -1.29
C THR A 124 16.89 26.85 0.22
N ARG A 125 15.84 26.25 0.77
CA ARG A 125 15.58 26.29 2.22
C ARG A 125 16.64 25.51 3.01
N ALA A 126 17.03 24.34 2.52
CA ALA A 126 18.07 23.54 3.14
C ALA A 126 19.43 24.26 3.14
N GLU A 127 19.75 24.94 2.05
CA GLU A 127 20.92 25.81 1.95
C GLU A 127 20.86 26.93 2.99
N SER A 128 19.74 27.65 3.08
CA SER A 128 19.55 28.73 4.05
C SER A 128 19.69 28.24 5.50
N ILE A 129 19.05 27.11 5.84
CA ILE A 129 19.15 26.49 7.17
C ILE A 129 20.61 26.15 7.46
N SER A 130 21.27 25.38 6.59
CA SER A 130 22.64 24.93 6.83
C SER A 130 23.64 26.08 6.94
N THR A 131 23.42 27.17 6.20
CA THR A 131 24.28 28.35 6.21
C THR A 131 24.09 29.16 7.49
N ARG A 132 22.85 29.37 7.93
CA ARG A 132 22.54 30.19 9.10
C ARG A 132 22.81 29.48 10.42
N THR A 133 22.61 28.17 10.49
CA THR A 133 22.80 27.39 11.72
C THR A 133 24.17 26.69 11.78
N GLY A 134 24.89 26.63 10.67
CA GLY A 134 26.14 25.86 10.57
C GLY A 134 25.93 24.34 10.71
N SER A 135 24.72 23.84 10.45
CA SER A 135 24.39 22.42 10.57
C SER A 135 24.89 21.59 9.39
N TRP A 136 25.19 20.32 9.65
CA TRP A 136 25.38 19.32 8.60
C TRP A 136 24.03 18.90 8.04
N VAL A 137 23.84 19.06 6.74
CA VAL A 137 22.57 18.76 6.07
C VAL A 137 22.90 17.99 4.80
N TYR A 138 22.23 16.85 4.64
CA TYR A 138 22.22 16.06 3.41
C TYR A 138 20.76 15.79 3.04
N ILE A 139 20.38 16.12 1.82
CA ILE A 139 19.05 15.86 1.26
C ILE A 139 19.23 15.21 -0.09
N ALA A 140 18.50 14.13 -0.34
CA ALA A 140 18.39 13.50 -1.64
C ALA A 140 16.92 13.28 -1.97
N VAL A 141 16.51 13.65 -3.17
CA VAL A 141 15.13 13.50 -3.67
C VAL A 141 15.16 12.87 -5.04
N HIS A 142 14.24 11.92 -5.27
CA HIS A 142 14.10 11.22 -6.52
C HIS A 142 12.64 11.13 -6.92
N ASN A 143 12.36 11.36 -8.20
CA ASN A 143 11.07 11.08 -8.81
C ASN A 143 11.18 9.74 -9.55
N PRO A 144 10.49 8.67 -9.09
CA PRO A 144 10.62 7.33 -9.68
C PRO A 144 10.18 7.28 -11.16
N ASN A 145 9.35 8.24 -11.55
CA ASN A 145 8.85 8.37 -12.91
C ASN A 145 9.78 9.19 -13.81
N SER A 146 10.79 9.85 -13.25
CA SER A 146 11.78 10.60 -14.04
C SER A 146 12.90 9.69 -14.51
N ARG A 147 13.42 9.94 -15.72
CA ARG A 147 14.65 9.32 -16.23
C ARG A 147 15.91 9.98 -15.66
N THR A 148 15.77 11.15 -15.05
CA THR A 148 16.89 11.90 -14.50
C THR A 148 17.41 11.24 -13.23
N PRO A 149 18.72 11.32 -12.95
CA PRO A 149 19.26 10.91 -11.66
C PRO A 149 18.61 11.71 -10.52
N PHE A 150 18.72 11.19 -9.29
CA PHE A 150 18.23 11.91 -8.12
C PHE A 150 18.98 13.23 -7.92
N THR A 151 18.25 14.23 -7.43
CA THR A 151 18.82 15.53 -7.11
C THR A 151 19.17 15.55 -5.63
N TRP A 152 20.31 16.14 -5.29
CA TRP A 152 20.80 16.16 -3.91
C TRP A 152 21.41 17.50 -3.54
N PHE A 153 21.42 17.77 -2.24
CA PHE A 153 22.12 18.90 -1.64
C PHE A 153 22.92 18.41 -0.44
N THR A 154 24.18 18.85 -0.37
CA THR A 154 25.05 18.63 0.79
C THR A 154 25.59 19.96 1.26
N SER A 155 25.41 20.25 2.55
CA SER A 155 25.88 21.52 3.12
C SER A 155 27.37 21.72 2.93
N ARG A 156 27.79 22.99 2.79
CA ARG A 156 29.20 23.36 2.57
C ARG A 156 30.12 22.82 3.67
N LYS A 157 29.64 22.84 4.92
CA LYS A 157 30.37 22.35 6.08
C LYS A 157 30.63 20.84 5.98
N LEU A 158 29.61 20.06 5.66
CA LEU A 158 29.73 18.60 5.53
C LEU A 158 30.66 18.20 4.37
N ARG A 159 30.59 18.91 3.22
CA ARG A 159 31.53 18.69 2.10
C ARG A 159 32.98 18.99 2.45
N ARG A 160 33.23 19.97 3.32
CA ARG A 160 34.58 20.34 3.76
C ARG A 160 35.14 19.37 4.80
N GLU A 161 34.32 18.96 5.75
CA GLU A 161 34.77 18.17 6.89
C GLU A 161 34.89 16.67 6.58
N ALA A 162 34.05 16.13 5.70
CA ALA A 162 34.04 14.70 5.38
C ALA A 162 33.73 14.40 3.90
N PRO A 163 34.55 14.84 2.93
CA PRO A 163 34.27 14.66 1.50
C PRO A 163 34.16 13.18 1.09
N GLY A 164 34.99 12.29 1.66
CA GLY A 164 34.96 10.85 1.36
C GLY A 164 33.65 10.18 1.80
N LEU A 165 33.20 10.44 3.04
CA LEU A 165 31.94 9.91 3.54
C LEU A 165 30.73 10.43 2.76
N VAL A 166 30.78 11.68 2.28
CA VAL A 166 29.72 12.22 1.42
C VAL A 166 29.61 11.44 0.11
N GLN A 167 30.73 11.05 -0.49
CA GLN A 167 30.74 10.22 -1.70
C GLN A 167 30.19 8.82 -1.44
N GLU A 168 30.55 8.22 -0.30
CA GLU A 168 30.02 6.92 0.12
C GLU A 168 28.50 6.97 0.33
N VAL A 169 28.00 7.95 1.09
CA VAL A 169 26.57 8.18 1.29
C VAL A 169 25.86 8.37 -0.06
N HIS A 170 26.44 9.15 -0.96
CA HIS A 170 25.88 9.35 -2.30
C HIS A 170 25.80 8.05 -3.11
N SER A 171 26.83 7.20 -3.03
CA SER A 171 26.85 5.88 -3.68
C SER A 171 25.78 4.95 -3.11
N VAL A 172 25.66 4.87 -1.78
CA VAL A 172 24.64 4.07 -1.09
C VAL A 172 23.24 4.54 -1.48
N VAL A 173 22.96 5.84 -1.38
CA VAL A 173 21.66 6.43 -1.75
C VAL A 173 21.33 6.16 -3.22
N SER A 174 22.31 6.29 -4.12
CA SER A 174 22.15 5.97 -5.54
C SER A 174 21.74 4.51 -5.77
N LYS A 175 22.40 3.56 -5.10
CA LYS A 175 22.06 2.13 -5.17
C LYS A 175 20.65 1.87 -4.62
N THR A 176 20.32 2.44 -3.46
CA THR A 176 19.00 2.30 -2.84
C THR A 176 17.90 2.82 -3.76
N MET A 177 18.05 4.02 -4.32
CA MET A 177 17.04 4.59 -5.23
C MET A 177 16.86 3.75 -6.48
N LYS A 178 17.94 3.23 -7.07
CA LYS A 178 17.86 2.31 -8.22
C LYS A 178 17.11 1.03 -7.89
N ALA A 179 17.39 0.43 -6.72
CA ALA A 179 16.70 -0.78 -6.26
C ALA A 179 15.20 -0.52 -6.04
N VAL A 180 14.84 0.61 -5.42
CA VAL A 180 13.43 1.01 -5.22
C VAL A 180 12.73 1.21 -6.56
N VAL A 181 13.34 1.91 -7.52
CA VAL A 181 12.75 2.11 -8.85
C VAL A 181 12.59 0.79 -9.59
N ALA A 182 13.56 -0.12 -9.50
CA ALA A 182 13.45 -1.45 -10.08
C ALA A 182 12.27 -2.22 -9.48
N GLY A 183 12.15 -2.27 -8.15
CA GLY A 183 11.05 -2.95 -7.47
C GLY A 183 9.67 -2.35 -7.78
N VAL A 184 9.57 -1.03 -7.91
CA VAL A 184 8.32 -0.37 -8.35
C VAL A 184 7.95 -0.77 -9.77
N ARG A 185 8.92 -0.85 -10.68
CA ARG A 185 8.68 -1.28 -12.07
C ARG A 185 8.26 -2.74 -12.14
N GLU A 186 8.95 -3.61 -11.42
CA GLU A 186 8.62 -5.02 -11.32
C GLU A 186 7.20 -5.23 -10.78
N SER A 187 6.85 -4.54 -9.70
CA SER A 187 5.51 -4.58 -9.10
C SER A 187 4.44 -4.09 -10.09
N ALA A 188 4.73 -3.03 -10.86
CA ALA A 188 3.80 -2.55 -11.89
C ALA A 188 3.60 -3.57 -13.02
N THR A 189 4.68 -4.21 -13.49
CA THR A 189 4.58 -5.25 -14.53
C THR A 189 3.86 -6.50 -14.03
N GLN A 190 4.07 -6.90 -12.78
CA GLN A 190 3.40 -8.04 -12.16
C GLN A 190 1.90 -7.77 -11.96
N LEU A 191 1.55 -6.55 -11.56
CA LEU A 191 0.15 -6.15 -11.40
C LEU A 191 -0.58 -6.17 -12.74
N GLU A 192 0.05 -5.68 -13.81
CA GLU A 192 -0.52 -5.69 -15.16
C GLU A 192 -0.69 -7.12 -15.69
N ALA A 193 0.30 -8.00 -15.50
CA ALA A 193 0.19 -9.41 -15.86
C ALA A 193 -0.97 -10.09 -15.11
N SER A 194 -1.05 -9.86 -13.78
CA SER A 194 -2.12 -10.41 -12.95
C SER A 194 -3.50 -9.90 -13.36
N ARG A 195 -3.59 -8.65 -13.84
CA ARG A 195 -4.81 -8.05 -14.36
C ARG A 195 -5.24 -8.72 -15.66
N ILE A 196 -4.33 -8.91 -16.62
CA ILE A 196 -4.62 -9.60 -17.89
C ILE A 196 -5.08 -11.05 -17.62
N ASP A 197 -4.43 -11.74 -16.70
CA ASP A 197 -4.82 -13.11 -16.30
C ASP A 197 -6.18 -13.15 -15.59
N ALA A 198 -6.56 -12.09 -14.87
CA ALA A 198 -7.89 -11.98 -14.27
C ALA A 198 -8.97 -11.67 -15.32
N GLU A 199 -8.69 -10.78 -16.27
CA GLU A 199 -9.60 -10.44 -17.37
C GLU A 199 -9.85 -11.66 -18.27
N THR A 200 -8.81 -12.40 -18.68
CA THR A 200 -8.96 -13.61 -19.49
C THR A 200 -9.75 -14.72 -18.78
N ARG A 201 -9.56 -14.88 -17.46
CA ARG A 201 -10.37 -15.82 -16.66
C ARG A 201 -11.82 -15.37 -16.53
N ALA A 202 -12.08 -14.07 -16.37
CA ALA A 202 -13.44 -13.54 -16.35
C ALA A 202 -14.14 -13.75 -17.70
N ASP A 203 -13.43 -13.55 -18.81
CA ASP A 203 -13.96 -13.79 -20.16
C ASP A 203 -14.25 -15.27 -20.41
N ALA A 204 -13.35 -16.17 -20.01
CA ALA A 204 -13.60 -17.61 -20.10
C ALA A 204 -14.80 -18.05 -19.23
N ALA A 205 -14.92 -17.51 -18.02
CA ALA A 205 -16.03 -17.79 -17.12
C ALA A 205 -17.38 -17.27 -17.67
N THR A 206 -17.38 -16.08 -18.28
CA THR A 206 -18.60 -15.54 -18.92
C THR A 206 -19.01 -16.35 -20.15
N GLN A 207 -18.06 -16.75 -21.00
CA GLN A 207 -18.33 -17.64 -22.14
C GLN A 207 -18.85 -19.01 -21.69
N HIS A 208 -18.27 -19.59 -20.65
CA HIS A 208 -18.77 -20.85 -20.10
C HIS A 208 -20.17 -20.69 -19.50
N ALA A 209 -20.42 -19.60 -18.77
CA ALA A 209 -21.75 -19.31 -18.20
C ALA A 209 -22.81 -19.11 -19.30
N THR A 210 -22.48 -18.46 -20.41
CA THR A 210 -23.41 -18.30 -21.54
C THR A 210 -23.70 -19.65 -22.19
N GLN A 211 -22.67 -20.47 -22.48
CA GLN A 211 -22.85 -21.82 -23.04
C GLN A 211 -23.73 -22.70 -22.15
N VAL A 212 -23.44 -22.77 -20.85
CA VAL A 212 -24.24 -23.52 -19.88
C VAL A 212 -25.67 -22.98 -19.79
N SER A 213 -25.87 -21.66 -19.91
CA SER A 213 -27.21 -21.08 -19.91
C SER A 213 -28.02 -21.43 -21.16
N GLU A 214 -27.36 -21.49 -22.33
CA GLU A 214 -27.97 -21.86 -23.60
C GLU A 214 -28.33 -23.35 -23.63
N GLU A 215 -27.45 -24.22 -23.14
CA GLU A 215 -27.71 -25.65 -23.00
C GLU A 215 -28.85 -25.91 -22.02
N ASN A 216 -28.84 -25.26 -20.85
CA ASN A 216 -29.95 -25.36 -19.90
C ASN A 216 -31.27 -24.88 -20.51
N ARG A 217 -31.25 -23.81 -21.30
CA ARG A 217 -32.44 -23.32 -22.02
C ARG A 217 -32.94 -24.35 -23.03
N ARG A 218 -32.03 -24.98 -23.79
CA ARG A 218 -32.36 -26.04 -24.75
C ARG A 218 -32.99 -27.25 -24.06
N LEU A 219 -32.36 -27.75 -22.99
CA LEU A 219 -32.85 -28.91 -22.24
C LEU A 219 -34.22 -28.64 -21.61
N LYS A 220 -34.45 -27.43 -21.08
CA LYS A 220 -35.77 -27.03 -20.56
C LYS A 220 -36.85 -27.06 -21.66
N ALA A 221 -36.56 -26.53 -22.84
CA ALA A 221 -37.49 -26.57 -23.97
C ALA A 221 -37.82 -28.01 -24.41
N ASP A 222 -36.83 -28.90 -24.45
CA ASP A 222 -37.04 -30.32 -24.77
C ASP A 222 -37.90 -31.04 -23.73
N LEU A 223 -37.66 -30.77 -22.43
CA LEU A 223 -38.47 -31.32 -21.34
C LEU A 223 -39.92 -30.82 -21.41
N GLU A 224 -40.13 -29.54 -21.68
CA GLU A 224 -41.48 -28.98 -21.87
C GLU A 224 -42.20 -29.61 -23.06
N ALA A 225 -41.52 -29.80 -24.20
CA ALA A 225 -42.09 -30.45 -25.36
C ALA A 225 -42.52 -31.90 -25.06
N ARG A 226 -41.67 -32.67 -24.36
CA ARG A 226 -41.98 -34.03 -23.91
C ARG A 226 -43.18 -34.05 -22.95
N ASN A 227 -43.20 -33.15 -21.98
CA ASN A 227 -44.32 -33.04 -21.03
C ASN A 227 -45.64 -32.70 -21.72
N ARG A 228 -45.62 -31.83 -22.75
CA ARG A 228 -46.82 -31.53 -23.55
C ARG A 228 -47.34 -32.76 -24.32
N LEU A 229 -46.44 -33.56 -24.89
CA LEU A 229 -46.81 -34.81 -25.58
C LEU A 229 -47.40 -35.85 -24.63
N LEU A 230 -46.82 -35.99 -23.43
CA LEU A 230 -47.38 -36.88 -22.41
C LEU A 230 -48.77 -36.41 -21.98
N ALA A 231 -48.95 -35.11 -21.76
CA ALA A 231 -50.25 -34.55 -21.40
C ALA A 231 -51.33 -34.80 -22.47
N SER A 232 -50.99 -34.70 -23.77
CA SER A 232 -51.94 -34.96 -24.86
C SER A 232 -52.29 -36.44 -25.01
N LEU A 233 -51.34 -37.35 -24.79
CA LEU A 233 -51.60 -38.79 -24.76
C LEU A 233 -52.53 -39.18 -23.62
N LEU A 234 -52.33 -38.58 -22.44
CA LEU A 234 -53.19 -38.80 -21.28
C LEU A 234 -54.60 -38.24 -21.50
N SER A 235 -54.75 -37.07 -22.12
CA SER A 235 -56.06 -36.49 -22.41
C SER A 235 -56.84 -37.28 -23.47
N ASN A 236 -56.15 -37.89 -24.44
CA ASN A 236 -56.77 -38.71 -25.48
C ASN A 236 -57.16 -40.12 -25.02
N ASN A 237 -56.76 -40.53 -23.81
CA ASN A 237 -57.04 -41.86 -23.26
C ASN A 237 -57.57 -41.79 -21.81
N PRO A 238 -58.74 -41.14 -21.59
CA PRO A 238 -59.26 -40.92 -20.24
C PRO A 238 -59.65 -42.23 -19.51
N GLY A 239 -59.68 -43.37 -20.19
CA GLY A 239 -60.17 -44.65 -19.65
C GLY A 239 -59.15 -45.56 -18.96
N VAL A 240 -57.84 -45.25 -18.97
CA VAL A 240 -56.79 -46.23 -18.55
C VAL A 240 -56.18 -45.93 -17.17
N ILE A 241 -56.46 -44.78 -16.54
CA ILE A 241 -55.93 -44.44 -15.21
C ILE A 241 -57.03 -44.57 -14.15
N THR A 242 -57.47 -45.79 -13.92
CA THR A 242 -58.11 -46.16 -12.66
C THR A 242 -57.46 -47.45 -12.20
N GLN A 243 -56.96 -47.47 -10.96
CA GLN A 243 -56.37 -48.62 -10.25
C GLN A 243 -54.85 -48.82 -10.40
N PHE A 244 -54.06 -47.88 -9.89
CA PHE A 244 -52.76 -48.23 -9.29
C PHE A 244 -52.67 -47.61 -7.90
N THR A 245 -53.35 -48.25 -6.94
CA THR A 245 -53.27 -47.94 -5.52
C THR A 245 -51.90 -48.40 -5.03
N VAL A 246 -50.97 -47.48 -4.78
CA VAL A 246 -49.65 -47.81 -4.24
C VAL A 246 -49.82 -48.18 -2.76
N PRO A 247 -49.56 -49.43 -2.33
CA PRO A 247 -49.60 -49.78 -0.92
C PRO A 247 -48.46 -49.09 -0.17
N GLY A 248 -48.83 -48.46 0.95
CA GLY A 248 -47.94 -47.62 1.75
C GLY A 248 -46.67 -48.32 2.19
N SER A 249 -45.53 -47.72 1.85
CA SER A 249 -44.23 -48.06 2.41
C SER A 249 -44.12 -47.49 3.84
N SER A 250 -44.19 -48.40 4.81
CA SER A 250 -43.90 -48.17 6.22
C SER A 250 -42.50 -47.57 6.41
N SER A 251 -42.43 -46.50 7.19
CA SER A 251 -41.22 -45.88 7.72
C SER A 251 -40.51 -46.81 8.72
N ALA A 252 -39.18 -46.91 8.62
CA ALA A 252 -38.27 -47.29 9.70
C ALA A 252 -37.02 -46.42 9.60
#